data_AF-A0A536TVS5-F1
#
_entry.id   AF-A0A536TVS5-F1
#
_cell.length_a   1.000
_cell.length_b   1.000
_cell.length_c   1.000
_cell.angle_alpha   90.00
_cell.angle_beta   90.00
_cell.angle_gamma   90.00
#
_symmetry.space_group_name_H-M   'P 1'
#
loop_
_entity.id
_entity.type
_entity.pdbx_description
1 polymer ?
#
loop_
_entity_poly.entity_id
_entity_poly.type
_entity_poly.pdbx_seq_one_letter_code
_entity_poly.pdbx_strand_id
1 'polypeptide(L)'
;AAIGRTRERGGGIVAVGTTTLRCLEASAAVHGAPVAGAADTDLFITPGFEFRVVDRLVTNFHLPKSTLLVLVSAFAGIERVRRAYSHAIEQRYRFYSYGDAMLVDTIPG
;
A
#
# COMPACT_ATOMS: atom_id res chain seq x y z
N ALA A 1 17.43 9.08 -1.02
CA ALA A 1 17.77 10.19 -1.95
C ALA A 1 16.62 10.53 -2.91
N ALA A 2 16.20 9.64 -3.83
CA ALA A 2 15.14 9.97 -4.79
C ALA A 2 13.78 10.27 -4.11
N ILE A 3 13.37 9.45 -3.14
CA ILE A 3 12.13 9.63 -2.37
C ILE A 3 12.09 11.02 -1.69
N GLY A 4 13.17 11.41 -1.01
CA GLY A 4 13.30 12.72 -0.37
C GLY A 4 13.15 13.87 -1.37
N ARG A 5 13.87 13.82 -2.50
CA ARG A 5 13.76 14.84 -3.56
C ARG A 5 12.37 14.93 -4.17
N THR A 6 11.67 13.81 -4.31
CA THR A 6 10.28 13.81 -4.80
C THR A 6 9.38 14.54 -3.81
N ARG A 7 9.53 14.29 -2.50
CA ARG A 7 8.77 14.98 -1.45
C ARG A 7 9.09 16.48 -1.37
N GLU A 8 10.37 16.86 -1.47
CA GLU A 8 10.79 18.27 -1.51
C GLU A 8 10.16 19.06 -2.67
N ARG A 9 9.85 18.38 -3.78
CA ARG A 9 9.18 18.97 -4.95
C ARG A 9 7.65 18.91 -4.88
N GLY A 10 7.09 18.43 -3.76
CA GLY A 10 5.64 18.22 -3.61
C GLY A 10 5.08 17.07 -4.45
N GLY A 11 5.93 16.15 -4.92
CA GLY A 11 5.52 14.98 -5.69
C GLY A 11 5.06 13.84 -4.79
N GLY A 12 4.17 13.00 -5.32
CA GLY A 12 3.69 11.79 -4.64
C GLY A 12 4.58 10.58 -4.85
N ILE A 13 4.62 9.70 -3.86
CA ILE A 13 5.32 8.42 -3.85
C ILE A 13 4.31 7.30 -4.12
N VAL A 14 4.55 6.56 -5.20
CA VAL A 14 3.75 5.39 -5.58
C VAL A 14 4.54 4.13 -5.28
N ALA A 15 4.04 3.27 -4.38
CA ALA A 15 4.59 1.95 -4.17
C ALA A 15 4.01 0.97 -5.20
N VAL A 16 4.88 0.12 -5.75
CA VAL A 16 4.48 -1.01 -6.59
C VAL A 16 4.68 -2.29 -5.79
N GLY A 17 3.57 -2.88 -5.37
CA GLY A 17 3.52 -4.06 -4.51
C GLY A 17 3.51 -3.74 -3.02
N THR A 18 2.80 -4.57 -2.26
CA THR A 18 2.68 -4.47 -0.79
C THR A 18 4.00 -4.70 -0.07
N THR A 19 4.92 -5.50 -0.63
CA THR A 19 6.27 -5.68 -0.10
C THR A 19 7.04 -4.37 -0.11
N THR A 20 7.06 -3.66 -1.24
CA THR A 20 7.69 -2.33 -1.37
C THR A 20 7.13 -1.36 -0.36
N LEU A 21 5.79 -1.32 -0.21
CA LEU A 21 5.14 -0.48 0.78
C LEU A 21 5.61 -0.81 2.19
N ARG A 22 5.59 -2.08 2.60
CA ARG A 22 6.01 -2.50 3.95
C ARG A 22 7.47 -2.12 4.24
N CYS A 23 8.37 -2.32 3.28
CA CYS A 23 9.78 -1.94 3.44
C CYS A 23 9.95 -0.43 3.68
N LEU A 24 9.25 0.40 2.90
CA LEU A 24 9.33 1.85 3.02
C LEU A 24 8.76 2.37 4.34
N GLU A 25 7.57 1.90 4.71
CA GLU A 25 6.91 2.32 5.94
C GLU A 25 7.65 1.79 7.18
N ALA A 26 8.19 0.57 7.15
CA ALA A 26 9.00 0.03 8.23
C ALA A 26 10.27 0.86 8.47
N SER A 27 10.97 1.23 7.40
CA SER A 27 12.16 2.08 7.50
C SER A 27 11.81 3.45 8.09
N ALA A 28 10.74 4.08 7.61
CA ALA A 28 10.32 5.38 8.12
C ALA A 28 9.72 5.33 9.54
N ALA A 29 9.13 4.21 9.96
CA ALA A 29 8.66 4.04 11.33
C ALA A 29 9.82 4.11 12.34
N VAL A 30 11.00 3.61 11.96
CA VAL A 30 12.21 3.61 12.81
C VAL A 30 12.99 4.93 12.69
N HIS A 31 13.14 5.46 11.47
CA HIS A 31 14.07 6.56 11.19
C HIS A 31 13.39 7.90 10.87
N GLY A 32 12.05 7.96 10.87
CA GLY A 32 11.26 9.12 10.45
C GLY A 32 11.17 9.31 8.93
N ALA A 33 12.09 8.72 8.16
CA ALA A 33 12.08 8.69 6.70
C ALA A 33 12.77 7.41 6.19
N PRO A 34 12.53 6.99 4.93
CA PRO A 34 13.24 5.84 4.36
C PRO A 34 14.75 6.10 4.26
N VAL A 35 15.53 5.23 4.88
CA VAL A 35 17.01 5.25 4.81
C VAL A 35 17.53 4.11 3.94
N ALA A 36 18.68 4.32 3.30
CA ALA A 36 19.31 3.26 2.52
C ALA A 36 19.93 2.21 3.43
N GLY A 37 19.72 0.93 3.13
CA GLY A 37 20.28 -0.18 3.89
C GLY A 37 19.47 -1.46 3.68
N ALA A 38 19.99 -2.55 4.23
CA ALA A 38 19.27 -3.81 4.37
C ALA A 38 18.75 -3.92 5.80
N ALA A 39 17.49 -4.35 5.94
CA ALA A 39 16.86 -4.60 7.23
C ALA A 39 15.71 -5.59 7.02
N ASP A 40 15.39 -6.33 8.07
CA ASP A 40 14.18 -7.15 8.13
C ASP A 40 13.04 -6.38 8.78
N THR A 41 11.80 -6.80 8.51
CA THR A 41 10.63 -6.19 9.12
C THR A 41 9.50 -7.18 9.36
N ASP A 42 9.06 -7.24 10.61
CA ASP A 42 7.83 -7.94 11.02
C ASP A 42 6.61 -7.01 11.04
N LEU A 43 6.71 -5.83 10.39
CA LEU A 43 5.64 -4.84 10.41
C LEU A 43 4.34 -5.44 9.85
N PHE A 44 3.33 -5.49 10.71
CA PHE A 44 1.98 -5.89 10.39
C PHE A 44 1.08 -4.66 10.34
N ILE A 45 0.58 -4.35 9.14
CA ILE A 45 -0.21 -3.15 8.87
C ILE A 45 -1.69 -3.47 9.01
N THR A 46 -2.36 -2.79 9.93
CA THR A 46 -3.79 -2.91 10.23
C THR A 46 -4.47 -1.54 10.15
N PRO A 47 -5.82 -1.49 10.06
CA PRO A 47 -6.54 -0.22 10.10
C PRO A 47 -6.15 0.62 11.32
N GLY A 48 -5.87 1.91 11.09
CA GLY A 48 -5.32 2.82 12.10
C GLY A 48 -3.80 3.01 12.03
N PHE A 49 -3.09 2.24 11.19
CA PHE A 49 -1.69 2.49 10.89
C PHE A 49 -1.49 3.85 10.19
N GLU A 50 -0.53 4.64 10.64
CA GLU A 50 -0.17 5.93 10.06
C GLU A 50 0.85 5.73 8.93
N PHE A 51 0.42 5.93 7.67
CA PHE A 51 1.31 5.89 6.51
C PHE A 51 2.03 7.21 6.36
N ARG A 52 3.37 7.17 6.27
CA ARG A 52 4.22 8.38 6.23
C ARG A 52 4.92 8.56 4.89
N VAL A 53 5.05 7.47 4.12
CA VAL A 53 5.93 7.45 2.94
C VAL A 53 5.18 7.22 1.65
N VAL A 54 4.19 6.35 1.64
CA VAL A 54 3.51 5.95 0.41
C VAL A 54 2.18 6.69 0.28
N ASP A 55 2.01 7.41 -0.82
CA ASP A 55 0.78 8.18 -1.09
C ASP A 55 -0.20 7.36 -1.95
N ARG A 56 0.33 6.48 -2.82
CA ARG A 56 -0.46 5.56 -3.66
C ARG A 56 0.15 4.17 -3.72
N LEU A 57 -0.69 3.16 -3.92
CA LEU A 57 -0.29 1.76 -4.05
C LEU A 57 -0.84 1.14 -5.33
N VAL A 58 0.06 0.55 -6.13
CA VAL A 58 -0.28 -0.43 -7.17
C VAL A 58 -0.12 -1.83 -6.59
N THR A 59 -1.16 -2.65 -6.66
CA THR A 59 -1.14 -4.02 -6.15
C THR A 59 -2.15 -4.89 -6.91
N ASN A 60 -2.07 -6.21 -6.76
CA ASN A 60 -3.07 -7.14 -7.28
C ASN A 60 -4.34 -7.15 -6.40
N PHE A 61 -5.40 -7.79 -6.90
CA PHE A 61 -6.53 -8.21 -6.09
C PHE A 61 -6.20 -9.45 -5.26
N HIS A 62 -6.25 -9.30 -3.93
CA HIS A 62 -5.96 -10.34 -2.93
C HIS A 62 -7.20 -11.12 -2.51
N LEU A 63 -7.01 -12.34 -2.01
CA LEU A 63 -8.12 -13.18 -1.54
C LEU A 63 -8.82 -12.59 -0.31
N PRO A 64 -10.14 -12.86 -0.15
CA PRO A 64 -10.85 -12.56 1.09
C PRO A 64 -10.14 -13.15 2.32
N LYS A 65 -10.15 -12.41 3.43
CA LYS A 65 -9.51 -12.80 4.71
C LYS A 65 -7.98 -12.98 4.65
N SER A 66 -7.31 -12.45 3.64
CA SER A 66 -5.84 -12.41 3.59
C SER A 66 -5.27 -11.21 4.36
N THR A 67 -4.05 -11.35 4.89
CA THR A 67 -3.31 -10.25 5.53
C THR A 67 -3.02 -9.10 4.54
N LEU A 68 -2.83 -9.42 3.27
CA LEU A 68 -2.65 -8.41 2.21
C LEU A 68 -3.92 -7.59 1.98
N LEU A 69 -5.11 -8.22 2.03
CA LEU A 69 -6.37 -7.48 1.98
C LEU A 69 -6.53 -6.57 3.21
N VAL A 70 -6.10 -7.00 4.39
CA VAL A 70 -6.09 -6.16 5.60
C VAL A 70 -5.19 -4.94 5.41
N LEU A 71 -3.97 -5.12 4.89
CA LEU A 71 -3.05 -4.01 4.58
C LEU A 71 -3.67 -3.04 3.58
N VAL A 72 -4.22 -3.54 2.47
CA VAL A 72 -4.84 -2.68 1.44
C VAL A 72 -6.05 -1.94 2.01
N SER A 73 -6.82 -2.57 2.91
CA SER A 73 -7.95 -1.94 3.60
C SER A 73 -7.52 -0.89 4.62
N ALA A 74 -6.38 -1.08 5.29
CA ALA A 74 -5.77 -0.08 6.15
C ALA A 74 -5.31 1.14 5.34
N PHE A 75 -4.72 0.88 4.16
CA PHE A 75 -4.19 1.91 3.28
C PHE A 75 -5.27 2.74 2.59
N ALA A 76 -6.24 2.08 1.95
CA ALA A 76 -7.24 2.75 1.09
C ALA A 76 -8.61 2.91 1.75
N GLY A 77 -8.81 2.36 2.95
CA GLY A 77 -10.08 2.38 3.67
C GLY A 77 -10.99 1.20 3.31
N ILE A 78 -11.57 0.59 4.35
CA ILE A 78 -12.38 -0.64 4.25
C ILE A 78 -13.52 -0.48 3.23
N GLU A 79 -14.27 0.61 3.29
CA GLU A 79 -15.45 0.79 2.43
C GLU A 79 -15.06 0.99 0.96
N ARG A 80 -13.99 1.74 0.69
CA ARG A 80 -13.50 1.94 -0.68
C ARG A 80 -13.00 0.63 -1.28
N VAL A 81 -12.24 -0.14 -0.52
CA VAL A 81 -11.75 -1.47 -0.94
C VAL A 81 -12.93 -2.42 -1.17
N ARG A 82 -13.93 -2.44 -0.29
CA ARG A 82 -15.13 -3.26 -0.46
C ARG A 82 -15.85 -2.95 -1.76
N ARG A 83 -16.08 -1.66 -2.06
CA ARG A 83 -16.73 -1.23 -3.31
C ARG A 83 -15.91 -1.61 -4.54
N ALA A 84 -14.60 -1.43 -4.50
CA ALA A 84 -13.70 -1.83 -5.59
C ALA A 84 -13.75 -3.34 -5.86
N TYR A 85 -13.79 -4.16 -4.81
CA TYR A 85 -13.90 -5.62 -4.91
C TYR A 85 -15.25 -6.05 -5.47
N SER A 86 -16.36 -5.46 -5.02
CA SER A 86 -17.69 -5.73 -5.57
C SER A 86 -17.73 -5.45 -7.07
N HIS A 87 -17.22 -4.29 -7.49
CA HIS A 87 -17.11 -3.93 -8.90
C HIS A 87 -16.25 -4.93 -9.70
N ALA A 88 -15.07 -5.29 -9.18
CA ALA A 88 -14.17 -6.22 -9.84
C ALA A 88 -14.80 -7.62 -10.04
N ILE A 89 -15.59 -8.09 -9.06
CA ILE A 89 -16.34 -9.35 -9.16
C ILE A 89 -17.44 -9.24 -10.23
N GLU A 90 -18.24 -8.17 -10.21
CA GLU A 90 -19.30 -7.93 -11.19
C GLU A 90 -18.75 -7.85 -12.63
N GLN A 91 -17.60 -7.20 -12.80
CA GLN A 91 -16.92 -7.04 -14.09
C GLN A 91 -15.99 -8.21 -14.45
N ARG A 92 -15.97 -9.28 -13.65
CA ARG A 92 -15.19 -10.51 -13.89
C ARG A 92 -13.69 -10.26 -14.06
N TYR A 93 -13.12 -9.37 -13.26
CA TYR A 93 -11.68 -9.19 -13.17
C TYR A 93 -11.01 -10.49 -12.74
N ARG A 94 -9.76 -10.67 -13.15
CA ARG A 94 -8.91 -11.79 -12.74
C ARG A 94 -8.24 -11.41 -11.43
N PHE A 95 -8.31 -12.29 -10.43
CA PHE A 95 -7.71 -12.06 -9.12
C PHE A 95 -6.36 -12.77 -9.00
N TYR A 96 -5.65 -12.55 -7.90
CA TYR A 96 -4.41 -13.23 -7.53
C TYR A 96 -3.15 -12.79 -8.30
N SER A 97 -2.05 -13.56 -8.19
CA SER A 97 -0.71 -13.17 -8.61
C SER A 97 -0.57 -12.82 -10.09
N TYR A 98 -1.36 -13.47 -10.95
CA TYR A 98 -1.35 -13.26 -12.40
C TYR A 98 -2.64 -12.62 -12.92
N GLY A 99 -3.46 -12.09 -12.00
CA GLY A 99 -4.68 -11.39 -12.31
C GLY A 99 -4.45 -9.94 -12.73
N ASP A 100 -5.51 -9.17 -12.62
CA ASP A 100 -5.50 -7.73 -12.84
C ASP A 100 -4.99 -6.99 -11.60
N ALA A 101 -4.71 -5.69 -11.78
CA ALA A 101 -4.18 -4.81 -10.75
C ALA A 101 -5.18 -3.72 -10.34
N MET A 102 -4.94 -3.16 -9.17
CA MET A 102 -5.61 -1.99 -8.63
C MET A 102 -4.59 -0.89 -8.33
N LEU A 103 -4.98 0.36 -8.57
CA LEU A 103 -4.29 1.56 -8.09
C LEU A 103 -5.20 2.21 -7.04
N VAL A 104 -4.66 2.47 -5.85
CA VAL A 104 -5.39 3.10 -4.76
C VAL A 104 -4.59 4.23 -4.12
N ASP A 105 -5.31 5.25 -3.65
CA ASP A 105 -4.78 6.34 -2.85
C ASP A 105 -4.90 6.01 -1.35
N THR A 106 -3.99 6.55 -0.54
CA THR A 106 -4.12 6.49 0.92
C THR A 106 -5.37 7.23 1.40
N ILE A 107 -5.94 6.84 2.54
CA ILE A 107 -7.00 7.65 3.19
C ILE A 107 -6.38 9.00 3.60
N PRO A 108 -7.03 10.14 3.32
CA PRO A 108 -6.65 11.41 3.93
C PRO A 108 -6.69 11.28 5.46
N GLY A 109 -5.64 11.77 6.13
CA GLY A 109 -5.64 11.93 7.60
C GLY A 109 -6.62 13.00 8.06
#